data_AF-A0A9D4I2C2-F1
#
_entry.id   AF-A0A9D4I2C2-F1
#
_cell.length_a   1.000
_cell.length_b   1.000
_cell.length_c   1.000
_cell.angle_alpha   90.00
_cell.angle_beta   90.00
_cell.angle_gamma   90.00
#
_symmetry.space_group_name_H-M   'P 1'
#
loop_
_entity.id
_entity.type
_entity.pdbx_description
1 polymer ?
#
loop_
_entity_poly.entity_id
_entity_poly.type
_entity_poly.pdbx_seq_one_letter_code
_entity_poly.pdbx_strand_id
1 'polypeptide(L)'
;MVDSGLLRNDDPVHLECLRFCFIPLIQRDLNLFTHLWSSHRIRQQRHVETSNGIPIEMYYQPEAYGTRDFLFRLPCELETIDRIQERYFVKKPQFGCKDDFIPVLEHVCEMQREQLPIPESIESATSLFLALNEILDGY
;
A
#
# COMPACT_ATOMS: atom_id res chain seq x y z
N MET A 1 19.32 8.00 3.85
CA MET A 1 19.41 7.03 4.97
C MET A 1 20.57 6.07 4.78
N VAL A 2 20.74 5.43 3.62
CA VAL A 2 21.95 4.63 3.32
C VAL A 2 23.21 5.51 3.25
N ASP A 3 23.19 6.56 2.42
CA ASP A 3 24.34 7.45 2.23
C ASP A 3 24.73 8.22 3.51
N SER A 4 23.79 8.34 4.45
CA SER A 4 24.00 8.98 5.76
C SER A 4 24.40 7.99 6.85
N GLY A 5 24.57 6.69 6.54
CA GLY A 5 24.92 5.64 7.49
C GLY A 5 23.81 5.25 8.48
N LEU A 6 22.58 5.73 8.29
CA LEU A 6 21.44 5.50 9.20
C LEU A 6 20.67 4.20 8.89
N LEU A 7 20.87 3.64 7.68
CA LEU A 7 20.26 2.40 7.25
C LEU A 7 21.35 1.44 6.78
N ARG A 8 21.46 0.29 7.45
CA ARG A 8 22.20 -0.88 6.99
C ARG A 8 21.31 -1.69 6.07
N ASN A 9 21.55 -1.62 4.76
CA ASN A 9 20.68 -2.24 3.75
C ASN A 9 20.94 -3.74 3.55
N ASP A 10 22.00 -4.26 4.16
CA ASP A 10 22.35 -5.67 4.29
C ASP A 10 21.78 -6.31 5.56
N ASP A 11 21.32 -5.51 6.52
CA ASP A 11 20.73 -5.98 7.77
C ASP A 11 19.22 -6.25 7.60
N PRO A 12 18.77 -7.51 7.72
CA PRO A 12 17.36 -7.85 7.57
C PRO A 12 16.46 -7.20 8.63
N VAL A 13 16.95 -6.95 9.85
CA VAL A 13 16.17 -6.30 10.92
C VAL A 13 15.91 -4.85 10.57
N HIS A 14 16.94 -4.11 10.14
CA HIS A 14 16.78 -2.73 9.68
C HIS A 14 15.81 -2.64 8.49
N LEU A 15 15.84 -3.60 7.57
CA LEU A 15 14.90 -3.64 6.45
C LEU A 15 13.46 -3.88 6.92
N GLU A 16 13.23 -4.72 7.94
CA GLU A 16 11.89 -4.92 8.50
C GLU A 16 11.41 -3.68 9.28
N CYS A 17 12.27 -3.00 10.05
CA CYS A 17 11.96 -1.70 10.66
C CYS A 17 11.59 -0.65 9.60
N LEU A 18 12.35 -0.59 8.50
CA LEU A 18 12.06 0.31 7.39
C LEU A 18 10.71 -0.01 6.75
N ARG A 19 10.41 -1.29 6.54
CA ARG A 19 9.11 -1.71 6.01
C ARG A 19 7.97 -1.30 6.93
N PHE A 20 8.09 -1.60 8.21
CA PHE A 20 7.10 -1.25 9.24
C PHE A 20 6.80 0.25 9.25
N CYS A 21 7.83 1.09 9.22
CA CYS A 21 7.66 2.54 9.31
C CYS A 21 7.12 3.18 8.01
N PHE A 22 7.54 2.71 6.83
CA PHE A 22 7.30 3.43 5.58
C PHE A 22 6.27 2.79 4.64
N ILE A 23 6.07 1.47 4.67
CA ILE A 23 5.09 0.82 3.78
C ILE A 23 3.66 1.29 4.03
N PRO A 24 3.19 1.49 5.28
CA PRO A 24 1.84 2.05 5.51
C PRO A 24 1.64 3.42 4.85
N LEU A 25 2.64 4.30 4.90
CA LEU A 25 2.61 5.61 4.25
C LEU A 25 2.55 5.49 2.72
N ILE A 26 3.44 4.68 2.14
CA ILE A 26 3.46 4.45 0.69
C ILE A 26 2.13 3.87 0.23
N GLN A 27 1.58 2.89 0.95
CA GLN A 27 0.31 2.27 0.59
C GLN A 27 -0.85 3.28 0.70
N ARG A 28 -0.86 4.14 1.71
CA ARG A 28 -1.83 5.23 1.83
C ARG A 28 -1.77 6.17 0.64
N ASP A 29 -0.58 6.60 0.25
CA ASP A 29 -0.39 7.54 -0.85
C ASP A 29 -0.76 6.91 -2.21
N LEU A 30 -0.45 5.62 -2.40
CA LEU A 30 -0.88 4.85 -3.59
C LEU A 30 -2.40 4.67 -3.65
N ASN A 31 -3.05 4.44 -2.51
CA ASN A 31 -4.51 4.35 -2.42
C ASN A 31 -5.15 5.70 -2.78
N LEU A 32 -4.60 6.80 -2.23
CA LEU A 32 -5.05 8.14 -2.55
C LEU A 32 -4.86 8.46 -4.03
N PHE A 33 -3.69 8.16 -4.59
CA PHE A 33 -3.43 8.34 -6.02
C PHE A 33 -4.44 7.56 -6.86
N THR A 34 -4.69 6.29 -6.54
CA THR A 34 -5.66 5.47 -7.26
C THR A 34 -7.05 6.08 -7.19
N HIS A 35 -7.47 6.56 -6.02
CA HIS A 35 -8.78 7.21 -5.85
C HIS A 35 -8.88 8.50 -6.67
N LEU A 36 -7.92 9.41 -6.53
CA LEU A 36 -7.90 10.68 -7.26
C LEU A 36 -7.83 10.46 -8.77
N TRP A 37 -6.97 9.56 -9.23
CA TRP A 37 -6.84 9.22 -10.63
C TRP A 37 -8.10 8.53 -11.19
N SER A 38 -8.79 7.70 -10.40
CA SER A 38 -10.02 7.05 -10.88
C SER A 38 -11.22 8.00 -10.92
N SER A 39 -11.23 9.02 -10.07
CA SER A 39 -12.37 9.94 -9.88
C SER A 39 -12.21 11.31 -10.57
N HIS A 40 -11.02 11.66 -11.05
CA HIS A 40 -10.84 12.93 -11.74
C HIS A 40 -11.62 12.99 -13.06
N ARG A 41 -12.06 14.18 -13.45
CA ARG A 41 -12.72 14.39 -14.74
C ARG A 41 -11.69 14.75 -15.82
N ILE A 42 -11.55 13.87 -16.80
CA ILE A 42 -10.78 14.12 -18.01
C ILE A 42 -11.55 15.11 -18.88
N ARG A 43 -10.90 16.24 -19.19
CA ARG A 43 -11.48 17.31 -20.01
C ARG A 43 -11.48 16.90 -21.49
N GLN A 44 -12.61 17.15 -22.16
CA GLN A 44 -12.71 17.00 -23.61
C GLN A 44 -11.78 17.98 -24.34
N GLN A 45 -11.00 17.48 -25.31
CA GLN A 45 -10.14 18.27 -26.18
C GLN A 45 -10.80 18.47 -27.55
N ARG A 46 -10.73 19.69 -28.11
CA ARG A 46 -11.48 20.07 -29.32
C ARG A 46 -11.03 19.39 -30.62
N HIS A 47 -9.80 18.88 -30.66
CA HIS A 47 -9.17 18.36 -31.90
C HIS A 47 -8.53 16.98 -31.71
N VAL A 48 -8.93 16.27 -30.66
CA VAL A 48 -8.41 14.94 -30.36
C VAL A 48 -9.61 14.05 -30.05
N GLU A 49 -9.71 12.92 -30.74
CA GLU A 49 -10.64 11.86 -30.39
C GLU A 49 -10.08 11.08 -29.19
N THR A 50 -10.03 11.75 -28.04
CA THR A 50 -9.67 11.14 -26.76
C THR A 50 -10.90 10.99 -25.89
N SER A 51 -10.94 9.87 -25.17
CA SER A 51 -11.99 9.59 -24.20
C SER A 51 -12.01 10.65 -23.11
N ASN A 52 -13.17 11.25 -22.86
CA ASN A 52 -13.40 12.27 -21.83
C ASN A 52 -14.47 11.81 -20.86
N GLY A 53 -14.41 12.28 -19.62
CA GLY A 53 -15.30 11.79 -18.56
C GLY A 53 -14.57 11.47 -17.27
N ILE A 54 -15.24 10.76 -16.37
CA ILE A 54 -14.65 10.28 -15.12
C ILE A 54 -14.26 8.81 -15.32
N PRO A 55 -12.98 8.40 -15.18
CA PRO A 55 -12.54 7.05 -15.49
C PRO A 55 -13.33 5.94 -14.80
N ILE A 56 -13.65 6.10 -13.51
CA ILE A 56 -14.42 5.08 -12.77
C ILE A 56 -15.84 4.93 -13.34
N GLU A 57 -16.49 6.03 -13.72
CA GLU A 57 -17.81 5.98 -14.33
C GLU A 57 -17.75 5.40 -15.74
N MET A 58 -16.75 5.78 -16.53
CA MET A 58 -16.53 5.23 -17.88
C MET A 58 -16.29 3.72 -17.85
N TYR A 59 -15.63 3.22 -16.80
CA TYR A 59 -15.39 1.79 -16.60
C TYR A 59 -16.66 1.02 -16.21
N TYR A 60 -17.46 1.54 -15.27
CA TYR A 60 -18.64 0.84 -14.77
C TYR A 60 -19.92 1.10 -15.58
N GLN A 61 -19.99 2.20 -16.32
CA GLN A 61 -21.15 2.64 -17.10
C GLN A 61 -20.73 3.23 -18.46
N PRO A 62 -20.05 2.44 -19.31
CA PRO A 62 -19.54 2.91 -20.60
C PRO A 62 -20.64 3.45 -21.53
N GLU A 63 -21.88 2.97 -21.42
CA GLU A 63 -23.04 3.39 -22.22
C GLU A 63 -23.43 4.85 -21.95
N ALA A 64 -23.24 5.33 -20.71
CA ALA A 64 -23.48 6.73 -20.35
C ALA A 64 -22.53 7.70 -21.08
N TYR A 65 -21.42 7.17 -21.58
CA TYR A 65 -20.40 7.89 -22.35
C TYR A 65 -20.48 7.60 -23.86
N GLY A 66 -21.55 6.95 -24.34
CA GLY A 66 -21.72 6.58 -25.75
C GLY A 66 -20.79 5.45 -26.20
N THR A 67 -20.24 4.69 -25.25
CA THR A 67 -19.39 3.53 -25.50
C THR A 67 -20.10 2.24 -25.03
N ARG A 68 -19.38 1.12 -24.95
CA ARG A 68 -19.95 -0.17 -24.55
C ARG A 68 -19.00 -0.93 -23.63
N ASP A 69 -19.55 -1.85 -22.85
CA ASP A 69 -18.75 -2.74 -22.01
C ASP A 69 -17.87 -3.69 -22.86
N PHE A 70 -16.58 -3.75 -22.51
CA PHE A 70 -15.58 -4.66 -23.07
C PHE A 70 -14.98 -5.60 -22.02
N LEU A 71 -15.53 -5.62 -20.81
CA LEU A 71 -15.05 -6.47 -19.73
C LEU A 71 -15.24 -7.94 -20.06
N PHE A 72 -14.19 -8.72 -19.80
CA PHE A 72 -14.26 -10.16 -19.86
C PHE A 72 -14.84 -10.70 -18.55
N ARG A 73 -16.06 -11.25 -18.62
CA ARG A 73 -16.69 -11.91 -17.47
C ARG A 73 -15.94 -13.20 -17.18
N LEU A 74 -15.42 -13.32 -15.97
CA LEU A 74 -14.76 -14.54 -15.53
C LEU A 74 -15.76 -15.71 -15.58
N PRO A 75 -15.36 -16.90 -16.04
CA PRO A 75 -16.22 -18.07 -16.10
C PRO A 75 -16.39 -18.73 -14.72
N CYS A 76 -16.24 -17.97 -13.64
CA CYS A 76 -16.33 -18.44 -12.27
C CYS A 76 -16.89 -17.35 -11.35
N GLU A 77 -17.50 -17.79 -10.25
CA GLU A 77 -18.02 -16.91 -9.21
C GLU A 77 -16.89 -16.23 -8.43
N LEU A 78 -17.21 -15.08 -7.81
CA LEU A 78 -16.27 -14.33 -6.98
C LEU A 78 -15.69 -15.17 -5.83
N GLU A 79 -16.47 -16.08 -5.25
CA GLU A 79 -15.99 -17.01 -4.21
C GLU A 79 -14.85 -17.91 -4.71
N THR A 80 -14.85 -18.26 -6.00
CA THR A 80 -13.73 -19.03 -6.58
C THR A 80 -12.45 -18.20 -6.61
N ILE A 81 -12.58 -16.90 -6.86
CA ILE A 81 -11.45 -15.96 -6.83
C ILE A 81 -10.94 -15.79 -5.40
N ASP A 82 -11.83 -15.68 -4.42
CA ASP A 82 -11.46 -15.60 -2.99
C ASP A 82 -10.69 -16.86 -2.56
N ARG A 83 -11.17 -18.05 -2.94
CA ARG A 83 -10.47 -19.32 -2.68
C ARG A 83 -9.10 -19.42 -3.36
N ILE A 84 -8.98 -18.91 -4.59
CA ILE A 84 -7.69 -18.81 -5.30
C ILE A 84 -6.76 -17.87 -4.53
N GLN A 85 -7.28 -16.72 -4.07
CA GLN A 85 -6.52 -15.78 -3.28
C GLN A 85 -6.00 -16.42 -1.99
N GLU A 86 -6.88 -17.08 -1.22
CA GLU A 86 -6.49 -17.76 0.01
C GLU A 86 -5.47 -18.89 -0.20
N ARG A 87 -5.58 -19.62 -1.31
CA ARG A 87 -4.71 -20.78 -1.57
C ARG A 87 -3.36 -20.41 -2.15
N TYR A 88 -3.29 -19.38 -2.99
CA TYR A 88 -2.10 -19.09 -3.80
C TYR A 88 -1.44 -17.75 -3.47
N PHE A 89 -2.10 -16.86 -2.75
CA PHE A 89 -1.54 -15.55 -2.43
C PHE A 89 -1.03 -15.54 -0.99
N VAL A 90 0.16 -14.97 -0.83
CA VAL A 90 0.64 -14.58 0.49
C VAL A 90 -0.17 -13.35 0.91
N LYS A 91 -0.84 -13.42 2.07
CA LYS A 91 -1.54 -12.25 2.63
C LYS A 91 -0.55 -11.10 2.70
N LYS A 92 -0.97 -9.93 2.20
CA LYS A 92 -0.17 -8.72 2.35
C LYS A 92 -0.01 -8.45 3.85
N PRO A 93 1.23 -8.30 4.34
CA PRO A 93 1.44 -8.05 5.76
C PRO A 93 0.76 -6.74 6.16
N GLN A 94 0.05 -6.76 7.28
CA GLN A 94 -0.73 -5.62 7.77
C GLN A 94 0.11 -4.34 7.91
N PHE A 95 1.33 -4.49 8.42
CA PHE A 95 2.25 -3.38 8.66
C PHE A 95 3.37 -3.29 7.61
N GLY A 96 3.30 -4.07 6.52
CA GLY A 96 4.31 -4.07 5.47
C GLY A 96 5.62 -4.83 5.77
N CYS A 97 5.92 -5.08 7.04
CA CYS A 97 6.99 -5.99 7.48
C CYS A 97 6.47 -7.44 7.60
N LYS A 98 7.37 -8.42 7.71
CA LYS A 98 6.98 -9.82 7.90
C LYS A 98 6.17 -10.03 9.19
N ASP A 99 5.22 -10.97 9.15
CA ASP A 99 4.38 -11.30 10.32
C ASP A 99 5.20 -11.79 11.52
N ASP A 100 6.29 -12.51 11.26
CA ASP A 100 7.21 -13.00 12.30
C ASP A 100 8.03 -11.88 12.98
N PHE A 101 8.04 -10.67 12.39
CA PHE A 101 8.66 -9.50 13.00
C PHE A 101 7.75 -8.77 13.98
N ILE A 102 6.43 -9.01 13.91
CA ILE A 102 5.44 -8.34 14.77
C ILE A 102 5.69 -8.60 16.27
N PRO A 103 6.00 -9.83 16.73
CA PRO A 103 6.31 -10.06 18.15
C PRO A 103 7.52 -9.27 18.64
N VAL A 104 8.51 -9.02 17.78
CA VAL A 104 9.67 -8.18 18.12
C VAL A 104 9.22 -6.74 18.33
N LEU A 105 8.37 -6.22 17.45
CA LEU A 105 7.80 -4.88 17.59
C LEU A 105 6.91 -4.74 18.83
N GLU A 106 6.05 -5.72 19.10
CA GLU A 106 5.21 -5.76 20.31
C GLU A 106 6.07 -5.70 21.58
N HIS A 107 7.20 -6.42 21.60
CA HIS A 107 8.14 -6.42 22.71
C HIS A 107 8.89 -5.09 22.85
N VAL A 108 9.46 -4.57 21.76
CA VAL A 108 10.26 -3.33 21.73
C VAL A 108 9.42 -2.10 22.04
N CYS A 109 8.19 -2.05 21.52
CA CYS A 109 7.27 -0.93 21.75
C CYS A 109 6.49 -1.06 23.07
N GLU A 110 6.58 -2.19 23.78
CA GLU A 110 5.74 -2.52 24.94
C GLU A 110 4.23 -2.32 24.66
N MET A 111 3.81 -2.67 23.45
CA MET A 111 2.48 -2.41 22.93
C MET A 111 1.85 -3.68 22.35
N GLN A 112 0.53 -3.78 22.48
CA GLN A 112 -0.23 -4.81 21.76
C GLN A 112 -0.28 -4.49 20.26
N ARG A 113 -0.48 -5.52 19.44
CA ARG A 113 -0.54 -5.42 17.98
C ARG A 113 -1.39 -4.27 17.46
N GLU A 114 -2.59 -4.11 18.02
CA GLU A 114 -3.59 -3.12 17.60
C GLU A 114 -3.20 -1.68 17.98
N GLN A 115 -2.24 -1.53 18.88
CA GLN A 115 -1.76 -0.26 19.42
C GLN A 115 -0.38 0.12 18.86
N LEU A 116 0.22 -0.73 18.03
CA LEU A 116 1.50 -0.44 17.40
C LEU A 116 1.43 0.89 16.62
N PRO A 117 2.45 1.75 16.74
CA PRO A 117 2.42 3.07 16.13
C PRO A 117 2.39 2.96 14.61
N ILE A 118 1.42 3.62 13.99
CA ILE A 118 1.33 3.77 12.53
C ILE A 118 1.75 5.19 12.18
N PRO A 119 2.88 5.38 11.47
CA PRO A 119 3.30 6.71 11.06
C PRO A 119 2.30 7.41 10.16
N GLU A 120 2.12 8.72 10.37
CA GLU A 120 1.22 9.57 9.56
C GLU A 120 1.98 10.51 8.61
N SER A 121 3.27 10.75 8.87
CA SER A 121 4.15 11.58 8.06
C SER A 121 5.54 10.96 7.87
N ILE A 122 6.29 11.48 6.90
CA ILE A 122 7.67 11.05 6.63
C ILE A 122 8.54 11.31 7.87
N GLU A 123 8.30 12.42 8.57
CA GLU A 123 9.00 12.79 9.80
C GLU A 123 8.70 11.78 10.91
N SER A 124 7.41 11.45 11.14
CA SER A 124 7.06 10.47 12.17
C SER A 124 7.60 9.08 11.86
N ALA A 125 7.59 8.67 10.58
CA ALA A 125 8.15 7.38 10.16
C ALA A 125 9.67 7.34 10.34
N THR A 126 10.35 8.43 10.03
CA THR A 126 11.81 8.54 10.21
C THR A 126 12.16 8.48 11.68
N SER A 127 11.45 9.23 12.54
CA SER A 127 11.66 9.19 13.99
C SER A 127 11.43 7.81 14.58
N LEU A 128 10.34 7.14 14.17
CA LEU A 128 10.03 5.78 14.61
C LEU A 128 11.10 4.78 14.15
N PHE A 129 11.55 4.87 12.90
CA PHE A 129 12.61 4.02 12.36
C PHE A 129 13.92 4.17 13.15
N LEU A 130 14.32 5.42 13.42
CA LEU A 130 15.55 5.68 14.16
C LEU A 130 15.46 5.15 15.60
N ALA A 131 14.33 5.36 16.27
CA ALA A 131 14.09 4.85 17.62
C ALA A 131 14.12 3.31 17.67
N LEU A 132 13.49 2.64 16.70
CA LEU A 132 13.49 1.17 16.63
C LEU A 132 14.91 0.62 16.43
N ASN A 133 15.69 1.21 15.52
CA ASN A 133 17.07 0.78 15.29
C ASN A 133 17.97 1.05 16.50
N GLU A 134 17.83 2.20 17.17
CA GLU A 134 18.61 2.51 18.37
C GLU A 134 18.39 1.46 19.47
N ILE A 135 17.14 1.03 19.66
CA ILE A 135 16.81 -0.02 20.63
C ILE A 135 17.38 -1.36 20.17
N LEU A 136 17.15 -1.76 18.92
CA LEU A 136 17.52 -3.08 18.40
C LEU A 136 19.03 -3.26 18.20
N ASP A 137 19.76 -2.19 17.89
CA ASP A 137 21.23 -2.21 17.78
C ASP A 137 21.92 -2.22 19.17
N GLY A 138 21.18 -1.86 20.22
CA GLY A 138 21.63 -1.92 21.62
C GLY A 138 21.51 -3.29 22.27
N TYR A 139 20.84 -4.26 21.62
CA TYR A 139 20.70 -5.65 22.04
C TYR A 139 21.73 -6.56 21.37
#